data_AF-A0A0D2YKD5-F1
#
_entry.id   AF-A0A0D2YKD5-F1
#
_cell.length_a   1.000
_cell.length_b   1.000
_cell.length_c   1.000
_cell.angle_alpha   90.00
_cell.angle_beta   90.00
_cell.angle_gamma   90.00
#
_symmetry.space_group_name_H-M   'P 1'
#
loop_
_entity.id
_entity.type
_entity.pdbx_description
1 polymer ?
#
loop_
_entity_poly.entity_id
_entity_poly.type
_entity_poly.pdbx_seq_one_letter_code
_entity_poly.pdbx_strand_id
1 'polypeptide(L)'
;MLGLRQLSWIDDRLREAFPNRNEEFFGGLNILLVGDFFQLPPVLQKPLCYDKEVQGVEIKGRNAYRRFDKSVFLKVVQRQRGDDQEAFRTALGELRLLQLSMESWKLLSTRVQAKLDDREVARFSSALRVYATKDRVNEYNHYHLDRLGRPVVQVKAKNVGPARWPLQRRSRYGLRHRLGTRG
;
A
#
# COMPACT_ATOMS: atom_id res chain seq x y z
N MET A 1 2.16 -2.25 5.92
CA MET A 1 2.65 -1.11 6.74
C MET A 1 2.57 -1.52 8.19
N LEU A 2 3.66 -1.33 8.94
CA LEU A 2 3.85 -1.85 10.28
C LEU A 2 3.52 -0.77 11.33
N GLY A 3 2.67 -1.11 12.29
CA GLY A 3 2.36 -0.24 13.44
C GLY A 3 3.01 -0.73 14.74
N LEU A 4 2.98 0.12 15.78
CA LEU A 4 3.57 -0.19 17.10
C LEU A 4 3.01 -1.47 17.71
N ARG A 5 1.68 -1.67 17.62
CA ARG A 5 1.03 -2.88 18.15
C ARG A 5 1.56 -4.15 17.50
N GLN A 6 1.67 -4.15 16.17
CA GLN A 6 2.23 -5.29 15.44
C GLN A 6 3.69 -5.54 15.78
N LEU A 7 4.51 -4.50 15.91
CA LEU A 7 5.91 -4.65 16.29
C LEU A 7 6.05 -5.26 17.70
N SER A 8 5.19 -4.87 18.65
CA SER A 8 5.13 -5.52 19.97
C SER A 8 4.85 -7.01 19.86
N TRP A 9 3.90 -7.42 19.02
CA TRP A 9 3.59 -8.84 18.85
C TRP A 9 4.74 -9.62 18.20
N ILE A 10 5.47 -9.00 17.27
CA ILE A 10 6.66 -9.59 16.68
C ILE A 10 7.74 -9.79 17.75
N ASP A 11 8.00 -8.77 18.57
CA ASP A 11 8.95 -8.86 19.70
C ASP A 11 8.57 -9.97 20.68
N ASP A 12 7.33 -9.97 21.17
CA ASP A 12 6.82 -10.98 22.12
C ASP A 12 6.96 -12.41 21.53
N ARG A 13 6.57 -12.63 20.27
CA ARG A 13 6.67 -13.95 19.61
C ARG A 13 8.11 -14.41 19.40
N LEU A 14 9.03 -13.50 19.07
CA LEU A 14 10.44 -13.86 18.91
C LEU A 14 11.07 -14.23 20.26
N ARG A 15 10.76 -13.50 21.33
CA ARG A 15 11.24 -13.86 22.68
C ARG A 15 10.74 -15.23 23.14
N GLU A 16 9.51 -15.59 22.81
CA GLU A 16 8.97 -16.92 23.09
C GLU A 16 9.63 -18.02 22.26
N ALA A 17 9.94 -17.75 20.98
CA ALA A 17 10.61 -18.70 20.11
C ALA A 17 12.09 -18.92 20.49
N PHE A 18 12.71 -17.94 21.16
CA PHE A 18 14.10 -18.00 21.64
C PHE A 18 14.15 -17.85 23.17
N PRO A 19 13.67 -18.84 23.94
CA PRO A 19 13.49 -18.71 25.39
C PRO A 19 14.79 -18.44 26.16
N ASN A 20 15.94 -18.91 25.66
CA ASN A 20 17.25 -18.63 26.26
C ASN A 20 17.70 -17.16 26.11
N ARG A 21 16.97 -16.35 25.34
CA ARG A 21 17.23 -14.93 25.05
C ARG A 21 15.96 -14.09 25.18
N ASN A 22 14.99 -14.54 25.97
CA ASN A 22 13.68 -13.91 26.11
C ASN A 22 13.76 -12.50 26.75
N GLU A 23 14.81 -12.18 27.49
CA GLU A 23 15.07 -10.84 28.04
C GLU A 23 15.57 -9.86 26.96
N GLU A 24 16.15 -10.36 25.87
CA GLU A 24 16.63 -9.54 24.77
C GLU A 24 15.48 -9.16 23.82
N PHE A 25 15.46 -7.92 23.34
CA PHE A 25 14.51 -7.53 22.28
C PHE A 25 14.67 -8.45 21.07
N PHE A 26 13.53 -8.84 20.49
CA PHE A 26 13.42 -9.72 19.33
C PHE A 26 14.09 -11.09 19.51
N GLY A 27 14.20 -11.60 20.75
CA GLY A 27 14.93 -12.84 21.05
C GLY A 27 16.42 -12.73 20.70
N GLY A 28 16.94 -11.50 20.67
CA GLY A 28 18.32 -11.19 20.33
C GLY A 28 18.69 -11.39 18.85
N LEU A 29 17.69 -11.46 17.95
CA LEU A 29 17.91 -11.47 16.52
C LEU A 29 18.36 -10.11 15.97
N ASN A 30 19.13 -10.15 14.89
CA ASN A 30 19.45 -8.95 14.12
C ASN A 30 18.26 -8.58 13.23
N ILE A 31 17.64 -7.44 13.51
CA ILE A 31 16.46 -6.95 12.76
C ILE A 31 16.87 -5.79 11.85
N LEU A 32 16.42 -5.85 10.59
CA LEU A 32 16.56 -4.79 9.61
C LEU A 32 15.16 -4.27 9.25
N LEU A 33 14.85 -3.03 9.64
CA LEU A 33 13.63 -2.36 9.23
C LEU A 33 13.90 -1.55 7.96
N VAL A 34 13.19 -1.88 6.88
CA VAL A 34 13.31 -1.18 5.60
C VAL A 34 11.94 -0.64 5.23
N GLY A 35 11.88 0.67 4.96
CA GLY A 35 10.63 1.32 4.63
C GLY A 35 10.79 2.82 4.47
N ASP A 36 9.64 3.48 4.35
CA ASP A 36 9.56 4.91 4.08
C ASP A 36 8.36 5.50 4.84
N PHE A 37 8.64 6.28 5.88
CA PHE A 37 7.61 6.87 6.74
C PHE A 37 6.82 8.00 6.07
N PHE A 38 7.30 8.53 4.94
CA PHE A 38 6.59 9.55 4.17
C PHE A 38 5.60 8.94 3.16
N GLN A 39 5.54 7.61 3.06
CA GLN A 39 4.50 6.92 2.32
C GLN A 39 3.25 6.74 3.19
N LEU A 40 2.36 5.84 2.79
CA LEU A 40 1.14 5.57 3.53
C LEU A 40 1.46 5.13 4.98
N PRO A 41 0.61 5.51 5.96
CA PRO A 41 0.72 5.05 7.34
C PRO A 41 0.02 3.69 7.55
N PRO A 42 0.35 2.95 8.63
CA PRO A 42 -0.37 1.71 8.94
C PRO A 42 -1.87 1.97 9.17
N VAL A 43 -2.69 1.05 8.67
CA VAL A 43 -4.16 1.15 8.76
C VAL A 43 -4.60 0.83 10.18
N LEU A 44 -5.38 1.74 10.79
CA LEU A 44 -5.96 1.62 12.14
C LEU A 44 -4.92 1.32 13.25
N GLN A 45 -3.68 1.79 13.08
CA GLN A 45 -2.61 1.64 14.06
C GLN A 45 -1.75 2.89 14.10
N LYS A 46 -1.06 3.08 15.23
CA LYS A 46 -0.04 4.14 15.35
C LYS A 46 1.23 3.74 14.59
N PRO A 47 1.81 4.64 13.78
CA PRO A 47 3.07 4.40 13.08
C PRO A 47 4.23 4.20 14.05
N LEU A 48 5.34 3.62 13.57
CA LEU A 48 6.53 3.38 14.40
C LEU A 48 7.12 4.69 14.95
N CYS A 49 7.15 5.73 14.13
CA CYS A 49 7.62 7.06 14.48
C CYS A 49 6.58 7.92 15.23
N TYR A 50 5.48 7.34 15.72
CA TYR A 50 4.49 8.09 16.49
C TYR A 50 5.14 8.71 17.73
N ASP A 51 4.99 10.01 17.88
CA ASP A 51 5.71 10.85 18.86
C ASP A 51 4.86 11.25 20.07
N LYS A 52 3.53 11.15 19.98
CA LYS A 52 2.60 11.45 21.09
C LYS A 52 2.47 10.30 22.09
N GLU A 53 1.61 10.42 23.09
CA GLU A 53 1.42 9.36 24.08
C GLU A 53 0.89 8.03 23.49
N VAL A 54 1.39 6.93 24.03
CA VAL A 54 0.97 5.56 23.68
C VAL A 54 0.58 4.81 24.94
N GLN A 55 -0.30 3.83 24.78
CA GLN A 55 -0.88 3.11 25.90
C GLN A 55 -0.88 1.60 25.63
N GLY A 56 -0.85 0.82 26.71
CA GLY A 56 -0.90 -0.64 26.66
C GLY A 56 0.21 -1.24 25.76
N VAL A 57 -0.20 -2.13 24.85
CA VAL A 57 0.70 -2.87 23.95
C VAL A 57 1.57 -1.97 23.06
N GLU A 58 1.15 -0.73 22.79
CA GLU A 58 1.92 0.20 21.98
C GLU A 58 3.18 0.71 22.68
N ILE A 59 3.19 0.71 24.03
CA ILE A 59 4.38 1.06 24.83
C ILE A 59 5.52 0.08 24.54
N LYS A 60 5.22 -1.22 24.56
CA LYS A 60 6.19 -2.28 24.21
C LYS A 60 6.71 -2.10 22.79
N GLY A 61 5.82 -1.92 21.83
CA GLY A 61 6.18 -1.68 20.43
C GLY A 61 7.08 -0.47 20.26
N ARG A 62 6.81 0.63 20.99
CA ARG A 62 7.65 1.83 20.99
C ARG A 62 9.02 1.55 21.59
N ASN A 63 9.09 0.82 22.70
CA ASN A 63 10.37 0.47 23.32
C ASN A 63 11.22 -0.42 22.40
N ALA A 64 10.60 -1.40 21.74
CA ALA A 64 11.26 -2.23 20.74
C ALA A 64 11.75 -1.41 19.53
N TYR A 65 10.94 -0.46 19.03
CA TYR A 65 11.36 0.45 17.95
C TYR A 65 12.49 1.40 18.37
N ARG A 66 12.50 1.87 19.61
CA ARG A 66 13.58 2.74 20.12
C ARG A 66 14.90 2.00 20.33
N ARG A 67 14.92 0.67 20.27
CA ARG A 67 16.16 -0.11 20.35
C ARG A 67 17.01 -0.02 19.08
N PHE A 68 16.41 0.37 17.95
CA PHE A 68 17.14 0.62 16.71
C PHE A 68 17.93 1.92 16.85
N ASP A 69 19.25 1.81 17.01
CA ASP A 69 20.20 2.90 17.23
C ASP A 69 20.96 3.30 15.96
N LYS A 70 20.81 2.53 14.88
CA LYS A 70 21.41 2.80 13.57
C LYS A 70 20.33 3.05 12.53
N SER A 71 20.49 4.14 11.79
CA SER A 71 19.63 4.50 10.67
C SER A 71 20.48 4.82 9.45
N VAL A 72 20.08 4.31 8.29
CA VAL A 72 20.75 4.57 7.00
C VAL A 72 19.72 5.16 6.05
N PHE A 73 20.06 6.32 5.47
CA PHE A 73 19.19 7.02 4.52
C PHE A 73 19.75 6.87 3.10
N LEU A 74 18.97 6.23 2.23
CA LEU A 74 19.29 6.18 0.80
C LEU A 74 18.93 7.52 0.16
N LYS A 75 19.90 8.16 -0.49
CA LYS A 75 19.76 9.53 -1.04
C LYS A 75 19.48 9.58 -2.54
N VAL A 76 19.75 8.50 -3.27
CA VAL A 76 19.69 8.49 -4.74
C VAL A 76 18.40 7.80 -5.22
N VAL A 77 17.55 8.55 -5.91
CA VAL A 77 16.29 8.07 -6.49
C VAL A 77 16.57 7.29 -7.78
N GLN A 78 16.28 5.99 -7.76
CA GLN A 78 16.58 5.10 -8.89
C GLN A 78 15.41 4.90 -9.88
N ARG A 79 14.16 5.21 -9.49
CA ARG A 79 13.00 4.96 -10.36
C ARG A 79 12.88 5.99 -11.49
N GLN A 80 13.15 7.25 -11.17
CA GLN A 80 13.10 8.37 -12.12
C GLN A 80 14.53 8.83 -12.45
N ARG A 81 15.42 7.92 -12.90
CA ARG A 81 16.80 8.28 -13.30
C ARG A 81 16.80 9.03 -14.64
N GLY A 82 17.86 9.79 -14.92
CA GLY A 82 18.01 10.57 -16.15
C GLY A 82 17.79 12.07 -15.93
N ASP A 83 18.51 12.91 -16.68
CA ASP A 83 18.43 14.36 -16.53
C ASP A 83 17.06 14.90 -16.97
N ASP A 84 16.43 14.24 -17.93
CA ASP A 84 15.05 14.52 -18.39
C ASP A 84 13.99 14.33 -17.29
N GLN A 85 14.29 13.56 -16.25
CA GLN A 85 13.40 13.31 -15.11
C GLN A 85 13.66 14.23 -13.91
N GLU A 86 14.63 15.15 -13.98
CA GLU A 86 15.03 16.00 -12.85
C GLU A 86 13.86 16.78 -12.27
N ALA A 87 13.12 17.52 -13.10
CA ALA A 87 11.99 18.32 -12.64
C ALA A 87 10.91 17.46 -11.96
N PHE A 88 10.67 16.24 -12.45
CA PHE A 88 9.71 15.32 -11.85
C PHE A 88 10.22 14.75 -10.53
N ARG A 89 11.51 14.39 -10.43
CA ARG A 89 12.12 13.97 -9.15
C ARG A 89 12.01 15.07 -8.11
N THR A 90 12.27 16.33 -8.47
CA THR A 90 12.15 17.48 -7.58
C THR A 90 10.71 17.61 -7.07
N ALA A 91 9.72 17.58 -7.97
CA ALA A 91 8.31 17.64 -7.59
C ALA A 91 7.90 16.51 -6.62
N LEU A 92 8.36 15.27 -6.86
CA LEU A 92 8.10 14.14 -5.95
C LEU A 92 8.77 14.30 -4.59
N GLY A 93 9.98 14.87 -4.54
CA GLY A 93 10.70 15.18 -3.30
C GLY A 93 10.01 16.25 -2.47
N GLU A 94 9.50 17.29 -3.13
CA GLU A 94 8.71 18.34 -2.48
C GLU A 94 7.37 17.83 -1.95
N LEU A 95 6.65 17.01 -2.74
CA LEU A 95 5.42 16.36 -2.30
C LEU A 95 5.65 15.49 -1.06
N ARG A 96 6.74 14.74 -1.05
CA ARG A 96 7.14 13.90 0.10
C ARG A 96 7.25 14.71 1.38
N LEU A 97 7.78 15.94 1.30
CA LEU A 97 7.99 16.82 2.46
C LEU A 97 6.84 17.80 2.71
N LEU A 98 5.76 17.74 1.91
CA LEU A 98 4.64 18.69 1.95
C LEU A 98 5.07 20.15 1.70
N GLN A 99 6.07 20.35 0.85
CA GLN A 99 6.67 21.66 0.52
C GLN A 99 6.59 21.93 -0.98
N LEU A 100 5.40 21.79 -1.57
CA LEU A 100 5.23 21.87 -3.02
C LEU A 100 5.41 23.30 -3.54
N SER A 101 6.39 23.50 -4.42
CA SER A 101 6.62 24.78 -5.10
C SER A 101 5.57 25.06 -6.18
N MET A 102 5.50 26.32 -6.61
CA MET A 102 4.60 26.72 -7.70
C MET A 102 5.03 26.08 -9.02
N GLU A 103 6.33 25.94 -9.24
CA GLU A 103 6.95 25.31 -10.41
C GLU A 103 6.55 23.83 -10.49
N SER A 104 6.74 23.08 -9.40
CA SER A 104 6.35 21.67 -9.32
C SER A 104 4.84 21.48 -9.44
N TRP A 105 4.04 22.35 -8.82
CA TRP A 105 2.58 22.32 -8.96
C TRP A 105 2.16 22.54 -10.43
N LYS A 106 2.73 23.53 -11.11
CA LYS A 106 2.48 23.78 -12.54
C LYS A 106 2.86 22.58 -13.39
N LEU A 107 4.04 21.98 -13.14
CA LEU A 107 4.49 20.77 -13.82
C LEU A 107 3.46 19.64 -13.67
N LEU A 108 3.05 19.32 -12.44
CA LEU A 108 2.07 18.26 -12.19
C LEU A 108 0.70 18.56 -12.81
N SER A 109 0.28 19.83 -12.80
CA SER A 109 -0.98 20.28 -13.39
C SER A 109 -1.04 20.06 -14.90
N THR A 110 0.10 20.05 -15.61
CA THR A 110 0.15 19.72 -17.04
C THR A 110 -0.24 18.27 -17.33
N ARG A 111 -0.17 17.38 -16.33
CA ARG A 111 -0.45 15.94 -16.46
C ARG A 111 -1.87 15.55 -16.06
N VAL A 112 -2.72 16.52 -15.73
CA VAL A 112 -4.16 16.28 -15.52
C VAL A 112 -4.79 15.96 -16.88
N GLN A 113 -5.63 14.93 -16.94
CA GLN A 113 -6.23 14.44 -18.20
C GLN A 113 -6.91 15.56 -19.02
N ALA A 114 -7.56 16.53 -18.37
CA ALA A 114 -8.20 17.67 -19.03
C ALA A 114 -7.22 18.64 -19.75
N LYS A 115 -5.91 18.46 -19.56
CA LYS A 115 -4.84 19.25 -20.19
C LYS A 115 -4.07 18.45 -21.24
N LEU A 116 -4.38 17.18 -21.41
CA LEU A 116 -3.71 16.29 -22.36
C LEU A 116 -4.56 16.17 -23.63
N ASP A 117 -3.90 16.08 -24.78
CA ASP A 117 -4.60 15.77 -26.04
C ASP A 117 -5.00 14.29 -26.11
N ASP A 118 -5.91 13.97 -27.03
CA ASP A 118 -6.45 12.61 -27.18
C ASP A 118 -5.36 11.57 -27.52
N ARG A 119 -4.30 11.97 -28.24
CA ARG A 119 -3.21 11.06 -28.61
C ARG A 119 -2.41 10.67 -27.38
N GLU A 120 -2.06 11.63 -26.54
CA GLU A 120 -1.33 11.41 -25.30
C GLU A 120 -2.19 10.59 -24.32
N VAL A 121 -3.48 10.91 -24.17
CA VAL A 121 -4.40 10.12 -23.34
C VAL A 121 -4.48 8.67 -23.83
N ALA A 122 -4.56 8.44 -25.15
CA ALA A 122 -4.65 7.11 -25.73
C ALA A 122 -3.41 6.22 -25.44
N ARG A 123 -2.23 6.82 -25.23
CA ARG A 123 -1.01 6.07 -24.85
C ARG A 123 -1.13 5.38 -23.50
N PHE A 124 -2.02 5.83 -22.63
CA PHE A 124 -2.28 5.24 -21.31
C PHE A 124 -3.46 4.27 -21.31
N SER A 125 -3.99 3.90 -22.48
CA SER A 125 -5.14 2.98 -22.60
C SER A 125 -4.93 1.63 -21.90
N SER A 126 -3.69 1.13 -21.89
CA SER A 126 -3.28 -0.11 -21.22
C SER A 126 -2.52 0.11 -19.90
N ALA A 127 -2.40 1.35 -19.43
CA ALA A 127 -1.64 1.65 -18.22
C ALA A 127 -2.35 1.17 -16.95
N LEU A 128 -1.56 0.79 -15.94
CA LEU A 128 -2.09 0.51 -14.61
C LEU A 128 -2.73 1.78 -14.01
N ARG A 129 -3.95 1.65 -13.50
CA ARG A 129 -4.63 2.73 -12.78
C ARG A 129 -4.62 2.50 -11.28
N VAL A 130 -4.27 3.55 -10.53
CA VAL A 130 -4.23 3.55 -9.07
C VAL A 130 -5.43 4.36 -8.56
N TYR A 131 -6.18 3.79 -7.63
CA TYR A 131 -7.32 4.43 -6.99
C TYR A 131 -7.20 4.37 -5.47
N ALA A 132 -7.79 5.36 -4.79
CA ALA A 132 -7.77 5.44 -3.34
C ALA A 132 -8.57 4.32 -2.64
N THR A 133 -9.62 3.80 -3.28
CA THR A 133 -10.53 2.82 -2.67
C THR A 133 -10.66 1.55 -3.50
N LYS A 134 -10.89 0.42 -2.80
CA LYS A 134 -11.15 -0.87 -3.44
C LYS A 134 -12.42 -0.86 -4.28
N ASP A 135 -13.42 -0.09 -3.90
CA ASP A 135 -14.68 0.01 -4.66
C ASP A 135 -14.42 0.63 -6.04
N ARG A 136 -13.62 1.70 -6.12
CA ARG A 136 -13.19 2.29 -7.40
C ARG A 136 -12.31 1.35 -8.23
N VAL A 137 -11.41 0.61 -7.58
CA VAL A 137 -10.61 -0.43 -8.26
C VAL A 137 -11.53 -1.49 -8.87
N ASN A 138 -12.52 -1.99 -8.10
CA ASN A 138 -13.45 -3.01 -8.58
C ASN A 138 -14.31 -2.47 -9.73
N GLU A 139 -14.89 -1.29 -9.57
CA GLU A 139 -15.70 -0.63 -10.61
C GLU A 139 -14.92 -0.51 -11.92
N TYR A 140 -13.69 0.04 -11.86
CA TYR A 140 -12.84 0.20 -13.05
C TYR A 140 -12.49 -1.16 -13.67
N ASN A 141 -12.03 -2.11 -12.87
CA ASN A 141 -11.62 -3.42 -13.39
C ASN A 141 -12.79 -4.20 -14.01
N HIS A 142 -13.98 -4.15 -13.41
CA HIS A 142 -15.17 -4.80 -13.98
C HIS A 142 -15.59 -4.14 -15.29
N TYR A 143 -15.67 -2.80 -15.32
CA TYR A 143 -15.99 -2.06 -16.54
C TYR A 143 -15.03 -2.40 -17.69
N HIS A 144 -13.73 -2.49 -17.40
CA HIS A 144 -12.73 -2.83 -18.40
C HIS A 144 -12.77 -4.29 -18.84
N LEU A 145 -13.02 -5.23 -17.91
CA LEU A 145 -13.18 -6.65 -18.24
C LEU A 145 -14.36 -6.89 -19.17
N ASP A 146 -15.52 -6.30 -18.86
CA ASP A 146 -16.74 -6.44 -19.68
C ASP A 146 -16.52 -5.91 -21.10
N ARG A 147 -15.78 -4.81 -21.23
CA ARG A 147 -15.46 -4.18 -22.53
C ARG A 147 -14.43 -4.94 -23.36
N LEU A 148 -13.77 -5.97 -22.84
CA LEU A 148 -12.91 -6.81 -23.68
C LEU A 148 -13.71 -7.56 -24.74
N GLY A 149 -15.01 -7.80 -24.52
CA GLY A 149 -15.87 -8.52 -25.46
C GLY A 149 -15.40 -9.95 -25.75
N ARG A 150 -14.61 -10.53 -24.85
CA ARG A 150 -14.01 -11.87 -24.98
C ARG A 150 -14.68 -12.83 -24.00
N PRO A 151 -14.75 -14.14 -24.31
CA PRO A 151 -15.21 -15.15 -23.36
C PRO A 151 -14.42 -15.09 -22.05
N VAL A 152 -15.13 -15.15 -20.92
CA VAL A 152 -14.54 -15.12 -19.58
C VAL A 152 -14.68 -16.48 -18.92
N VAL A 153 -13.61 -16.97 -18.29
CA VAL A 153 -13.63 -18.17 -17.45
C VAL A 153 -13.77 -17.76 -16.00
N GLN A 154 -14.80 -18.24 -15.32
CA GLN A 154 -14.96 -18.02 -13.88
C GLN A 154 -14.15 -19.05 -13.08
N VAL A 155 -13.11 -18.59 -12.40
CA VAL A 155 -12.34 -19.43 -11.46
C VAL A 155 -12.93 -19.31 -10.06
N LYS A 156 -13.55 -20.38 -9.56
CA LYS A 156 -14.15 -20.41 -8.21
C LYS A 156 -13.12 -20.89 -7.19
N ALA A 157 -12.86 -20.07 -6.17
CA ALA A 157 -11.99 -20.44 -5.06
C ALA A 157 -12.63 -21.54 -4.18
N LYS A 158 -11.85 -22.56 -3.81
CA LYS A 158 -12.20 -23.57 -2.80
C LYS A 158 -11.31 -23.35 -1.59
N ASN A 159 -11.90 -22.91 -0.48
CA ASN A 159 -11.17 -22.68 0.77
C ASN A 159 -11.30 -23.91 1.68
N VAL A 160 -10.21 -24.36 2.27
CA VAL A 160 -10.19 -25.46 3.26
C VAL A 160 -9.72 -24.92 4.62
N GLY A 161 -10.41 -25.28 5.71
CA GLY A 161 -10.11 -24.86 7.08
C GLY A 161 -11.36 -24.81 7.98
N PRO A 162 -11.22 -24.85 9.32
CA PRO A 162 -12.36 -24.76 10.23
C PRO A 162 -13.09 -23.42 10.04
N ALA A 163 -14.38 -23.48 9.73
CA ALA A 163 -15.22 -22.31 9.48
C ALA A 163 -15.41 -21.46 10.75
N ARG A 164 -14.54 -20.47 10.98
CA ARG A 164 -14.67 -19.52 12.11
C ARG A 164 -14.97 -18.07 11.72
N TRP A 165 -15.38 -17.82 10.49
CA TRP A 165 -16.03 -16.54 10.16
C TRP A 165 -17.05 -16.75 9.06
N PRO A 166 -18.34 -16.39 9.25
CA PRO A 166 -19.26 -16.26 8.12
C PRO A 166 -18.69 -15.16 7.22
N LEU A 167 -18.05 -15.57 6.12
CA LEU A 167 -17.77 -14.69 5.01
C LEU A 167 -19.11 -14.07 4.62
N GLN A 168 -19.29 -12.77 4.91
CA GLN A 168 -20.31 -11.99 4.21
C GLN A 168 -20.00 -12.16 2.73
N ARG A 169 -20.82 -12.97 2.06
CA ARG A 169 -20.81 -13.17 0.61
C ARG A 169 -21.18 -11.84 -0.03
N ARG A 170 -20.24 -10.91 -0.12
CA ARG A 170 -20.30 -9.93 -1.20
C ARG A 170 -19.96 -10.72 -2.45
N SER A 171 -20.98 -11.00 -3.25
CA SER A 171 -20.86 -11.47 -4.62
C SER A 171 -19.83 -10.60 -5.33
N ARG A 172 -18.57 -11.03 -5.41
CA ARG A 172 -17.50 -10.31 -6.10
C ARG A 172 -17.59 -10.44 -7.62
N TYR A 173 -18.61 -11.13 -8.13
CA TYR A 173 -18.92 -11.21 -9.55
C TYR A 173 -20.44 -11.26 -9.70
N GLY A 174 -21.05 -10.08 -9.82
CA GLY A 174 -22.48 -9.94 -10.12
C GLY A 174 -22.80 -10.25 -11.59
N LEU A 175 -22.39 -11.43 -12.09
CA LEU A 175 -22.91 -11.95 -13.35
C LEU A 175 -24.29 -12.55 -13.10
N ARG A 176 -25.32 -11.70 -13.02
CA ARG A 176 -26.70 -12.16 -13.22
C ARG A 176 -26.89 -12.37 -14.71
N HIS A 177 -26.84 -13.63 -15.15
CA HIS A 177 -27.31 -14.00 -16.47
C HIS A 177 -28.80 -13.65 -16.59
N ARG A 178 -29.12 -12.66 -17.44
CA ARG A 178 -30.46 -12.48 -17.97
C ARG A 178 -30.58 -13.46 -19.14
N LEU A 179 -30.96 -14.71 -18.83
CA LEU A 179 -31.39 -15.66 -19.85
C LEU A 179 -32.73 -15.13 -20.38
N GLY A 180 -32.69 -14.54 -21.57
CA GLY A 180 -33.89 -14.33 -22.37
C GLY A 180 -34.38 -15.70 -22.84
N THR A 181 -35.49 -16.16 -22.29
CA THR A 181 -36.29 -17.21 -22.91
C THR A 181 -36.93 -16.60 -24.15
N ARG A 182 -36.46 -17.03 -25.32
CA ARG A 182 -37.27 -17.00 -26.53
C ARG A 182 -38.40 -18.02 -26.34
N GLY A 183 -39.62 -17.53 -26.40
CA GLY A 183 -40.87 -18.24 -26.60
C GLY A 183 -41.76 -17.30 -27.38
#